data_AF-A0A229GPY5-F1
#
_entry.id   AF-A0A229GPY5-F1
#
_cell.length_a   1.000
_cell.length_b   1.000
_cell.length_c   1.000
_cell.angle_alpha   90.00
_cell.angle_beta   90.00
_cell.angle_gamma   90.00
#
_symmetry.space_group_name_H-M   'P 1'
#
loop_
_entity.id
_entity.type
_entity.pdbx_description
1 polymer ?
#
loop_
_entity_poly.entity_id
_entity_poly.type
_entity_poly.pdbx_seq_one_letter_code
_entity_poly.pdbx_strand_id
1 'polypeptide(L)' 'MAIVAAALADDGEGAVALLDPLERRDVCRVAVRLAAMAADALLAVAEEGGGGKAEALAHWQACIIAHESRRDE' A
#
# COMPACT_ATOMS: atom_id res chain seq x y z
N MET A 1 0.96 -12.15 -8.08
CA MET A 1 2.38 -11.93 -7.74
C MET A 1 2.97 -10.73 -8.47
N ALA A 2 2.79 -10.58 -9.79
CA ALA A 2 3.33 -9.44 -10.55
C ALA A 2 2.87 -8.05 -10.05
N ILE A 3 1.58 -7.86 -9.75
CA ILE A 3 1.04 -6.57 -9.26
C ILE A 3 1.66 -6.17 -7.91
N VAL A 4 1.87 -7.15 -7.02
CA VAL A 4 2.48 -6.92 -5.70
C VAL A 4 3.95 -6.55 -5.86
N ALA A 5 4.66 -7.19 -6.78
CA ALA A 5 6.06 -6.87 -7.07
C ALA A 5 6.22 -5.47 -7.69
N ALA A 6 5.34 -5.08 -8.61
CA ALA A 6 5.33 -3.74 -9.18
C ALA A 6 5.04 -2.67 -8.10
N ALA A 7 4.06 -2.91 -7.23
CA ALA A 7 3.75 -2.02 -6.12
C ALA A 7 4.91 -1.87 -5.11
N LEU A 8 5.64 -2.96 -4.83
CA LEU A 8 6.82 -2.93 -3.94
C LEU A 8 8.05 -2.27 -4.59
N ALA A 9 8.12 -2.23 -5.92
CA ALA A 9 9.19 -1.59 -6.68
C ALA A 9 8.94 -0.09 -6.93
N ASP A 10 7.89 0.49 -6.34
CA ASP A 10 7.41 1.85 -6.62
C ASP A 10 7.04 2.08 -8.10
N ASP A 11 6.77 0.99 -8.83
CA ASP A 11 6.33 1.02 -10.22
C ASP A 11 4.80 1.09 -10.30
N GLY A 12 4.28 2.27 -9.99
CA GLY A 12 2.85 2.55 -10.01
C GLY A 12 2.23 2.39 -11.41
N GLU A 13 2.96 2.75 -12.47
CA GLU A 13 2.50 2.61 -13.85
C GLU A 13 2.40 1.13 -14.26
N GLY A 14 3.41 0.32 -13.94
CA GLY A 14 3.37 -1.13 -14.16
C GLY A 14 2.27 -1.82 -13.35
N ALA A 15 2.03 -1.39 -12.11
CA ALA A 15 0.91 -1.90 -11.30
C ALA A 15 -0.45 -1.57 -11.92
N VAL A 16 -0.64 -0.36 -12.45
CA VAL A 16 -1.86 0.06 -13.15
C VAL A 16 -2.05 -0.73 -14.44
N ALA A 17 -1.01 -0.90 -15.25
CA ALA A 17 -1.08 -1.68 -16.50
C ALA A 17 -1.49 -3.15 -16.26
N LEU A 18 -1.09 -3.73 -15.13
CA LEU A 18 -1.48 -5.08 -14.73
C LEU A 18 -2.92 -5.17 -14.20
N LEU A 19 -3.49 -4.06 -13.74
CA LEU A 19 -4.88 -3.98 -13.25
C LEU A 19 -5.89 -3.62 -14.35
N ASP A 20 -5.47 -2.89 -15.39
CA ASP A 20 -6.29 -2.41 -16.49
C ASP A 20 -7.16 -3.49 -17.18
N PRO A 21 -6.66 -4.71 -17.48
CA PRO A 21 -7.48 -5.72 -18.16
C PRO A 21 -8.50 -6.41 -17.26
N LEU A 22 -8.52 -6.13 -15.94
CA LEU A 22 -9.36 -6.84 -14.98
C LEU A 22 -10.72 -6.17 -14.81
N GLU A 23 -11.75 -6.98 -14.53
CA GLU A 23 -13.03 -6.43 -14.10
C GLU A 23 -12.91 -5.71 -12.76
N ARG A 24 -13.72 -4.66 -12.57
CA ARG A 24 -13.75 -3.84 -11.34
C ARG A 24 -13.84 -4.69 -10.07
N ARG A 25 -14.60 -5.79 -10.08
CA ARG A 25 -14.73 -6.69 -8.93
C ARG A 25 -13.38 -7.30 -8.53
N ASP A 26 -12.57 -7.70 -9.50
CA ASP A 26 -11.27 -8.32 -9.25
C ASP A 26 -10.22 -7.28 -8.90
N VAL A 27 -10.26 -6.09 -9.51
CA VAL A 27 -9.46 -4.94 -9.06
C VAL A 27 -9.72 -4.64 -7.59
N CYS A 28 -11.00 -4.56 -7.17
CA CYS A 28 -11.34 -4.34 -5.75
C CYS A 28 -10.79 -5.45 -4.84
N ARG A 29 -10.85 -6.72 -5.26
CA ARG A 29 -10.29 -7.84 -4.48
C ARG A 29 -8.78 -7.74 -4.35
N VAL A 30 -8.08 -7.32 -5.41
CA VAL A 30 -6.62 -7.11 -5.37
C VAL A 30 -6.29 -5.94 -4.46
N ALA A 31 -7.00 -4.81 -4.58
CA ALA A 31 -6.80 -3.64 -3.73
C ALA A 31 -6.98 -3.96 -2.24
N VAL A 32 -8.03 -4.69 -1.87
CA VAL A 32 -8.27 -5.11 -0.47
C VAL A 32 -7.13 -6.01 0.05
N ARG A 33 -6.62 -6.93 -0.78
CA ARG A 33 -5.50 -7.79 -0.38
C ARG A 33 -4.20 -7.01 -0.22
N LEU A 34 -3.91 -6.08 -1.13
CA LEU A 34 -2.76 -5.18 -1.03
C LEU A 34 -2.83 -4.33 0.24
N ALA A 35 -4.01 -3.78 0.55
CA ALA A 35 -4.23 -3.01 1.78
C ALA A 35 -3.99 -3.87 3.04
N ALA A 36 -4.47 -5.13 3.05
CA ALA A 36 -4.23 -6.03 4.17
C ALA A 36 -2.74 -6.37 4.35
N MET A 37 -2.02 -6.62 3.25
CA MET A 37 -0.57 -6.89 3.30
C MET A 37 0.23 -5.67 3.76
N ALA A 38 -0.15 -4.47 3.31
CA ALA A 38 0.48 -3.23 3.76
C ALA A 38 0.25 -3.00 5.26
N ALA A 39 -0.97 -3.23 5.76
CA ALA A 39 -1.29 -3.12 7.18
C ALA A 39 -0.47 -4.10 8.04
N ASP A 40 -0.30 -5.34 7.57
CA ASP A 40 0.52 -6.35 8.24
C ASP A 40 2.00 -5.94 8.30
N ALA A 41 2.56 -5.48 7.18
CA ALA A 41 3.93 -5.00 7.11
C ALA A 41 4.19 -3.80 8.05
N LEU A 42 3.25 -2.84 8.10
CA LEU A 42 3.36 -1.68 8.99
C LEU A 42 3.31 -2.06 10.47
N LEU A 43 2.47 -3.05 10.80
CA LEU A 43 2.41 -3.58 12.16
C LEU A 43 3.72 -4.29 12.53
N ALA A 44 4.25 -5.13 11.65
CA ALA A 44 5.52 -5.82 11.86
C ALA A 44 6.67 -4.83 12.10
N VAL A 45 6.78 -3.78 11.27
CA VAL A 45 7.79 -2.72 11.45
C VAL A 45 7.61 -1.98 12.79
N ALA A 46 6.37 -1.68 13.19
CA ALA A 46 6.12 -1.05 14.47
C ALA A 46 6.52 -1.97 15.64
N GLU A 47 6.20 -3.26 15.57
CA GLU A 47 6.55 -4.25 16.60
C GLU A 47 8.07 -4.45 16.71
N GLU A 48 8.80 -4.47 15.59
CA GLU A 48 10.27 -4.52 15.58
C GLU A 48 10.90 -3.30 16.28
N GLY A 49 10.25 -2.14 16.22
CA GLY A 49 10.64 -0.93 16.93
C GLY A 49 10.25 -0.88 18.42
N GLY A 50 9.58 -1.92 18.94
CA GLY A 50 9.00 -1.93 20.28
C GLY A 50 7.67 -1.16 20.40
N GLY A 51 7.12 -0.75 19.26
CA GLY A 51 5.84 -0.10 19.10
C GLY A 51 4.68 -1.09 18.98
N GLY A 52 3.57 -0.60 18.44
CA GLY A 52 2.39 -1.43 18.18
C GLY A 52 1.41 -0.74 17.26
N LYS A 53 0.15 -1.19 17.27
CA LYS A 53 -0.90 -0.72 16.34
C LYS A 53 -1.05 0.80 16.23
N ALA A 54 -0.92 1.52 17.35
CA ALA A 54 -1.05 2.99 17.35
C ALA A 54 0.07 3.67 16.55
N GLU A 55 1.29 3.13 16.63
CA GLU A 55 2.45 3.64 15.91
C GLU A 55 2.39 3.26 14.42
N ALA A 56 1.99 2.02 14.12
CA ALA A 56 1.73 1.59 12.75
C ALA A 56 0.69 2.49 12.05
N LEU A 57 -0.38 2.86 12.77
CA LEU A 57 -1.41 3.76 12.25
C LEU A 57 -0.88 5.18 12.04
N ALA A 58 -0.09 5.71 12.98
CA ALA A 58 0.51 7.03 12.85
C ALA A 58 1.47 7.08 11.63
N HIS A 59 2.25 6.03 11.41
CA HIS A 59 3.14 5.92 10.25
C HIS A 59 2.34 5.88 8.94
N TRP A 60 1.28 5.07 8.86
CA TRP A 60 0.39 5.03 7.71
C TRP A 60 -0.21 6.40 7.37
N GLN A 61 -0.72 7.11 8.38
CA GLN A 61 -1.29 8.45 8.21
C GLN A 61 -0.25 9.44 7.69
N ALA A 62 0.98 9.40 8.23
CA ALA A 62 2.08 10.25 7.76
C ALA A 62 2.43 9.97 6.29
N CYS A 63 2.46 8.71 5.86
CA CYS A 63 2.69 8.33 4.47
C CYS A 63 1.59 8.88 3.53
N ILE A 64 0.31 8.79 3.93
CA ILE A 64 -0.80 9.35 3.14
C ILE A 64 -0.65 10.86 2.99
N ILE A 65 -0.46 11.58 4.10
CA ILE A 65 -0.33 13.04 4.09
C ILE A 65 0.85 13.47 3.20
N ALA A 66 1.99 12.80 3.32
CA ALA A 66 3.17 13.07 2.50
C ALA A 66 2.93 12.80 1.01
N HIS A 67 2.18 11.74 0.67
CA HIS A 67 1.81 11.43 -0.71
C HIS A 67 0.84 12.47 -1.29
N GLU A 68 -0.21 12.83 -0.53
CA GLU A 68 -1.21 13.82 -0.96
C GLU A 68 -0.57 15.20 -1.16
N SER A 69 0.35 15.60 -0.27
CA SER A 69 1.04 16.89 -0.36
C SER A 69 1.95 17.00 -1.59
N ARG A 70 2.44 15.89 -2.14
CA ARG A 70 3.25 15.85 -3.38
C ARG A 70 2.42 15.94 -4.66
N ARG A 71 1.09 15.75 -4.59
CA ARG A 71 0.21 15.82 -5.77
C ARG A 71 -0.30 17.23 -6.07
N ASP A 72 -0.14 18.14 -5.12
CA ASP A 72 -0.52 19.55 -5.25
C ASP A 72 0.64 20.43 -5.80
N GLU A 73 1.81 19.83 -6.05
CA GLU A 73 3.00 20.44 -6.70
C GLU A 73 3.13 20.01 -8.17
#